data_AF-A0A7Y7ZF75-F1
#
_entry.id   AF-A0A7Y7ZF75-F1
#
_cell.length_a   1.000
_cell.length_b   1.000
_cell.length_c   1.000
_cell.angle_alpha   90.00
_cell.angle_beta   90.00
_cell.angle_gamma   90.00
#
_symmetry.space_group_name_H-M   'P 1'
#
loop_
_entity.id
_entity.type
_entity.pdbx_description
1 polymer ?
#
loop_
_entity_poly.entity_id
_entity_poly.type
_entity_poly.pdbx_seq_one_letter_code
_entity_poly.pdbx_strand_id
1 'polypeptide(L)'
;MTNTFKIRLNRTLLEIDPAHVNDTTVPHEVAHLVANQLYGMKISPHGQEWKSVMVDVFGLQPGRCHQIDTSTSSPQSFIYTCRCPKEFRRFQAYA
;
A
#
# COMPACT_ATOMS: atom_id res chain seq x y z
N MET A 1 -17.22 21.66 6.40
CA MET A 1 -15.81 21.36 6.10
C MET A 1 -15.80 20.05 5.33
N THR A 2 -15.39 20.03 4.07
CA THR A 2 -15.28 18.79 3.30
C THR A 2 -14.03 18.05 3.74
N ASN A 3 -14.15 16.79 4.14
CA ASN A 3 -13.00 15.94 4.43
C ASN A 3 -12.23 15.71 3.12
N THR A 4 -10.98 16.17 3.04
CA THR A 4 -10.15 15.98 1.85
C THR A 4 -9.31 14.72 2.00
N PHE A 5 -9.56 13.72 1.16
CA PHE A 5 -8.72 12.51 1.07
C PHE A 5 -7.56 12.74 0.09
N LYS A 6 -6.40 12.13 0.37
CA LYS A 6 -5.19 12.29 -0.45
C LYS A 6 -4.50 10.95 -0.65
N ILE A 7 -4.19 10.61 -1.91
CA ILE A 7 -3.31 9.52 -2.30
C ILE A 7 -2.00 10.14 -2.81
N ARG A 8 -0.86 9.58 -2.41
CA ARG A 8 0.46 9.99 -2.89
C ARG A 8 1.13 8.81 -3.56
N LEU A 9 1.51 8.98 -4.83
CA LEU A 9 2.21 7.96 -5.60
C LEU A 9 3.71 8.23 -5.60
N ASN A 10 4.50 7.15 -5.66
CA ASN A 10 5.94 7.27 -5.90
C ASN A 10 6.17 7.60 -7.38
N ARG A 11 6.78 8.75 -7.67
CA ARG A 11 7.04 9.22 -9.03
C ARG A 11 7.91 8.25 -9.83
N THR A 12 8.99 7.75 -9.25
CA THR A 12 9.92 6.82 -9.92
C THR A 12 9.21 5.54 -10.32
N LEU A 13 8.40 4.97 -9.44
CA LEU A 13 7.64 3.75 -9.75
C LEU A 13 6.54 3.99 -10.79
N LEU A 14 5.88 5.14 -10.74
CA LEU A 14 4.90 5.55 -11.75
C LEU A 14 5.54 5.71 -13.14
N GLU A 15 6.76 6.22 -13.21
CA GLU A 15 7.49 6.38 -14.48
C GLU A 15 8.00 5.03 -15.03
N ILE A 16 8.31 4.06 -14.17
CA ILE A 16 8.80 2.72 -14.57
C ILE A 16 7.67 1.86 -15.14
N ASP A 17 6.54 1.77 -14.44
CA ASP A 17 5.39 0.97 -14.87
C ASP A 17 4.07 1.73 -14.64
N PRO A 18 3.74 2.69 -15.51
CA PRO A 18 2.51 3.47 -15.39
C PRO A 18 1.26 2.61 -15.44
N ALA A 19 1.27 1.55 -16.24
CA ALA A 19 0.12 0.65 -16.40
C ALA A 19 -0.18 -0.08 -15.10
N HIS A 20 0.83 -0.68 -14.47
CA HIS A 20 0.65 -1.32 -13.16
C HIS A 20 0.17 -0.33 -12.09
N VAL A 21 0.74 0.87 -12.05
CA VAL A 21 0.31 1.87 -11.05
C VAL A 21 -1.15 2.28 -11.29
N ASN A 22 -1.55 2.51 -12.54
CA ASN A 22 -2.92 2.92 -12.85
C ASN A 22 -3.94 1.80 -12.67
N ASP A 23 -3.61 0.58 -13.10
CA ASP A 23 -4.56 -0.53 -13.17
C ASP A 23 -4.58 -1.36 -11.87
N THR A 24 -3.55 -1.25 -11.03
CA THR A 24 -3.43 -2.01 -9.77
C THR A 24 -3.27 -1.10 -8.55
N THR A 25 -2.24 -0.26 -8.50
CA THR A 25 -1.92 0.53 -7.28
C THR A 25 -2.99 1.57 -6.97
N VAL A 26 -3.44 2.34 -7.96
CA VAL A 26 -4.47 3.36 -7.76
C VAL A 26 -5.79 2.75 -7.27
N PRO A 27 -6.35 1.70 -7.91
CA PRO A 27 -7.51 0.98 -7.39
C PRO A 27 -7.33 0.47 -5.95
N HIS A 28 -6.16 -0.08 -5.62
CA HIS A 28 -5.85 -0.56 -4.27
C HIS A 28 -5.98 0.56 -3.23
N GLU A 29 -5.34 1.70 -3.48
CA GLU A 29 -5.36 2.84 -2.55
C GLU A 29 -6.74 3.52 -2.49
N VAL A 30 -7.44 3.62 -3.63
CA VAL A 30 -8.81 4.16 -3.66
C VAL A 30 -9.77 3.25 -2.90
N ALA A 31 -9.62 1.92 -2.98
CA ALA A 31 -10.44 0.98 -2.24
C ALA A 31 -10.31 1.18 -0.71
N HIS A 32 -9.12 1.52 -0.20
CA HIS A 32 -8.95 1.90 1.21
C HIS A 32 -9.78 3.12 1.58
N LEU A 33 -9.75 4.16 0.73
CA LEU A 33 -10.49 5.40 0.98
C LEU A 33 -12.00 5.17 0.96
N VAL A 34 -12.50 4.44 -0.03
CA VAL A 34 -13.93 4.14 -0.17
C VAL A 34 -14.41 3.30 1.01
N ALA A 35 -13.69 2.22 1.36
CA ALA A 35 -14.06 1.39 2.48
C ALA A 35 -14.03 2.17 3.80
N ASN A 36 -13.02 3.02 4.01
CA ASN A 36 -12.95 3.88 5.19
C ASN A 36 -14.13 4.87 5.27
N GLN A 37 -14.51 5.48 4.14
CA GLN A 37 -15.63 6.42 4.11
C GLN A 37 -16.98 5.75 4.42
N LEU A 38 -17.20 4.54 3.91
CA LEU A 38 -18.49 3.86 4.04
C LEU A 38 -18.64 3.17 5.41
N TYR A 39 -17.55 2.62 5.95
CA TYR A 39 -17.59 1.74 7.13
C TYR A 39 -16.79 2.25 8.34
N GLY A 40 -16.04 3.35 8.17
CA GLY A 40 -15.26 3.99 9.23
C GLY A 40 -13.90 3.31 9.49
N MET A 41 -13.15 3.87 10.44
CA MET A 41 -11.76 3.48 10.72
C MET A 41 -11.58 2.15 11.45
N LYS A 42 -12.66 1.47 11.87
CA LYS A 42 -12.59 0.23 12.65
C LYS A 42 -12.45 -1.03 11.79
N ILE A 43 -12.63 -0.91 10.47
CA ILE A 43 -12.50 -2.04 9.55
C ILE A 43 -11.04 -2.49 9.44
N SER A 44 -10.85 -3.76 9.09
CA SER A 44 -9.52 -4.23 8.72
C SER A 44 -9.07 -3.58 7.41
N PRO A 45 -7.79 -3.14 7.27
CA PRO A 45 -7.31 -2.45 6.08
C PRO A 45 -7.61 -3.19 4.77
N HIS A 46 -7.42 -4.51 4.75
CA HIS A 46 -7.75 -5.37 3.61
C HIS A 46 -8.87 -6.37 3.95
N GLY A 47 -9.84 -5.91 4.75
CA GLY A 47 -11.02 -6.65 5.21
C GLY A 47 -12.06 -6.89 4.12
N GLN A 48 -13.21 -7.44 4.50
CA GLN A 48 -14.28 -7.77 3.55
C GLN A 48 -14.79 -6.54 2.81
N GLU A 49 -14.87 -5.40 3.49
CA GLU A 49 -15.31 -4.11 2.97
C GLU A 49 -14.35 -3.58 1.90
N TRP A 50 -13.04 -3.72 2.11
CA TRP A 50 -12.05 -3.38 1.10
C TRP A 50 -12.10 -4.34 -0.09
N LYS A 51 -12.25 -5.65 0.18
CA LYS A 51 -12.35 -6.69 -0.85
C LYS A 51 -13.56 -6.50 -1.76
N SER A 52 -14.71 -6.11 -1.20
CA SER A 52 -15.91 -5.82 -1.99
C SER A 52 -15.68 -4.64 -2.92
N VAL A 53 -15.00 -3.57 -2.48
CA VAL A 53 -14.68 -2.46 -3.38
C VAL A 53 -13.75 -2.92 -4.52
N MET A 54 -12.71 -3.71 -4.21
CA MET A 54 -11.80 -4.24 -5.24
C MET A 54 -12.53 -5.08 -6.30
N VAL A 55 -13.46 -5.95 -5.88
CA VAL A 55 -14.18 -6.85 -6.77
C VAL A 55 -15.35 -6.16 -7.47
N ASP A 56 -16.24 -5.53 -6.70
CA ASP A 56 -17.54 -5.07 -7.19
C ASP A 56 -17.45 -3.73 -7.94
N VAL A 57 -16.44 -2.90 -7.61
CA VAL A 57 -16.25 -1.59 -8.27
C VAL A 57 -15.15 -1.66 -9.32
N PHE A 58 -14.01 -2.27 -9.00
CA PHE A 58 -12.85 -2.31 -9.90
C PHE A 58 -12.74 -3.59 -10.72
N GLY A 59 -13.48 -4.66 -10.40
CA GLY A 59 -13.37 -5.94 -11.10
C GLY A 59 -12.02 -6.63 -10.91
N LEU A 60 -11.26 -6.25 -9.88
CA LEU A 60 -9.90 -6.74 -9.62
C LEU A 60 -9.89 -7.84 -8.57
N GLN A 61 -8.99 -8.81 -8.73
CA GLN A 61 -8.74 -9.75 -7.65
C GLN A 61 -8.16 -9.01 -6.43
N PRO A 62 -8.65 -9.27 -5.20
CA PRO A 62 -8.25 -8.55 -4.01
C PRO A 62 -6.88 -9.00 -3.48
N GLY A 63 -5.83 -8.67 -4.21
CA GLY A 63 -4.44 -8.86 -3.82
C GLY A 63 -3.99 -7.80 -2.82
N ARG A 64 -3.58 -8.22 -1.62
CA ARG A 64 -3.01 -7.30 -0.62
C ARG A 64 -1.63 -6.79 -1.02
N CYS A 65 -0.90 -7.61 -1.77
CA CYS A 65 0.44 -7.30 -2.24
C CYS A 65 0.38 -7.11 -3.75
N HIS A 66 1.06 -6.08 -4.22
CA HIS A 66 1.38 -5.89 -5.62
C HIS A 66 2.89 -6.11 -5.80
N GLN A 67 3.30 -6.47 -7.01
CA GLN A 67 4.70 -6.76 -7.30
C GLN A 67 5.18 -5.74 -8.33
N ILE A 68 5.91 -4.75 -7.83
CA ILE A 68 6.67 -3.78 -8.63
C ILE A 68 8.12 -3.91 -8.17
N ASP A 69 9.07 -3.83 -9.11
CA ASP A 69 10.48 -3.72 -8.74
C ASP A 69 10.74 -2.37 -8.07
N THR A 70 11.06 -2.41 -6.78
CA THR A 70 11.36 -1.22 -5.98
C THR A 70 12.86 -0.96 -5.83
N SER A 71 13.72 -1.70 -6.52
CA SER A 71 15.18 -1.59 -6.43
C SER A 71 15.69 -0.17 -6.71
N THR A 72 15.02 0.54 -7.62
CA THR A 72 15.36 1.91 -8.05
C THR A 72 14.65 3.00 -7.25
N SER A 73 13.65 2.65 -6.43
CA SER A 73 12.78 3.61 -5.74
C SER A 73 13.05 3.75 -4.24
N SER A 74 13.99 2.97 -3.67
CA SER A 74 14.27 2.95 -2.24
C SER A 74 15.58 3.69 -1.92
N PRO A 75 15.52 4.97 -1.53
CA PRO A 75 16.75 5.71 -1.20
C PRO A 75 17.34 5.30 0.16
N GLN A 76 16.57 4.66 1.06
CA GLN A 76 17.08 4.23 2.36
C GLN A 76 16.15 3.22 3.04
N SER A 77 16.72 2.14 3.59
CA SER A 77 15.96 1.21 4.44
C SER A 77 15.53 1.89 5.74
N PHE A 78 14.28 1.68 6.16
CA PHE A 78 13.83 2.14 7.48
C PHE A 78 14.40 1.21 8.56
N ILE A 79 15.21 1.77 9.46
CA ILE A 79 15.78 1.00 10.56
C ILE A 79 14.74 0.88 11.67
N TYR A 80 14.10 -0.28 11.75
CA TYR A 80 13.28 -0.63 12.90
C TYR A 80 14.19 -0.89 14.11
N THR A 81 13.99 -0.14 15.19
CA THR A 81 14.67 -0.37 16.46
C THR A 81 13.65 -0.84 17.51
N CYS A 82 13.90 -2.00 18.16
CA CYS A 82 13.13 -2.35 19.35
C CYS A 82 13.74 -1.67 20.58
N ARG A 83 12.91 -1.22 21.51
CA ARG A 83 13.32 -0.84 22.88
C ARG A 83 13.51 -2.04 23.81
N CYS A 84 13.48 -3.25 23.27
CA CYS A 84 13.69 -4.48 24.00
C CYS A 84 15.17 -4.56 24.44
N PRO A 85 15.49 -4.98 25.67
CA PRO A 85 16.87 -5.11 26.15
C PRO A 85 17.63 -6.34 25.59
N LYS A 86 17.31 -6.80 24.37
CA LYS A 86 17.94 -7.97 23.74
C LYS A 86 18.78 -7.54 22.54
N GLU A 87 20.01 -8.06 22.47
CA GLU A 87 20.91 -7.87 21.34
C GLU A 87 20.30 -8.48 20.07
N PHE A 88 19.71 -7.66 19.20
CA PHE A 88 19.33 -8.09 17.86
C PHE A 88 20.52 -7.94 16.92
N ARG A 89 21.05 -9.06 16.42
CA ARG A 89 22.01 -9.03 15.30
C ARG A 89 21.34 -8.37 14.10
N ARG A 90 21.96 -7.34 13.54
CA ARG A 90 21.54 -6.73 12.28
C ARG A 90 21.36 -7.83 11.23
N PHE A 91 20.17 -7.93 10.65
CA PHE A 91 20.02 -8.61 9.37
C PHE A 91 20.78 -7.79 8.34
N GLN A 92 21.95 -8.28 7.91
CA GLN A 92 22.55 -7.80 6.67
C GLN A 92 21.62 -8.26 5.55
N ALA A 93 20.99 -7.30 4.86
CA ALA A 93 20.40 -7.57 3.56
C ALA A 93 21.57 -7.99 2.65
N TYR A 94 21.55 -9.22 2.17
CA TYR A 94 22.52 -9.69 1.18
C TYR A 94 22.42 -8.84 -0.09
N ALA A 95 23.59 -8.64 -0.70
CA ALA A 95 23.84 -7.92 -1.94
C ALA A 95 23.07 -8.48 -3.14
#